data_AF-A0A673ZN67-F1
#
_entry.id   AF-A0A673ZN67-F1
#
_cell.length_a   1.000
_cell.length_b   1.000
_cell.length_c   1.000
_cell.angle_alpha   90.00
_cell.angle_beta   90.00
_cell.angle_gamma   90.00
#
_symmetry.space_group_name_H-M   'P 1'
#
loop_
_entity.id
_entity.type
_entity.pdbx_description
1 polymer ?
#
loop_
_entity_poly.entity_id
_entity_poly.type
_entity_poly.pdbx_seq_one_letter_code
_entity_poly.pdbx_strand_id
1 'polypeptide(L)' 'MFLTAEPLYLCYRTVLVQMVSAAGTGYCFNTKRNRLREKLVLRKNDPLGKLQTISA' A
#
# COMPACT_ATOMS: atom_id res chain seq x y z
N MET A 1 -18.98 -3.29 -32.70
CA MET A 1 -17.90 -2.30 -32.52
C MET A 1 -17.90 -1.90 -31.04
N PHE A 2 -17.04 -2.53 -30.23
CA PHE A 2 -16.94 -2.21 -28.81
C PHE A 2 -16.04 -0.98 -28.67
N LEU A 3 -16.61 0.14 -28.24
CA LEU A 3 -15.90 1.40 -28.03
C LEU A 3 -14.87 1.22 -26.90
N THR A 4 -13.60 1.20 -27.24
CA THR A 4 -12.48 1.14 -26.29
C THR A 4 -12.31 2.51 -25.62
N ALA A 5 -12.88 2.67 -24.44
CA ALA A 5 -12.63 3.82 -23.57
C ALA A 5 -11.36 3.60 -22.73
N GLU A 6 -10.19 3.95 -23.26
CA GLU A 6 -8.89 4.01 -22.55
C GLU A 6 -8.19 5.27 -23.08
N PRO A 7 -7.68 6.25 -22.27
CA PRO A 7 -6.92 6.08 -21.02
C PRO A 7 -7.40 6.93 -19.82
N LEU A 8 -8.38 7.83 -19.99
CA LEU A 8 -8.84 8.71 -18.90
C LEU A 8 -9.47 7.89 -17.76
N TYR A 9 -10.18 6.80 -18.10
CA TYR A 9 -10.84 5.90 -17.16
C TYR A 9 -9.91 5.21 -16.15
N LEU A 10 -8.64 5.05 -16.49
CA LEU A 10 -7.69 4.32 -15.66
C LEU A 10 -7.09 5.18 -14.54
N CYS A 11 -6.93 6.49 -14.77
CA CYS A 11 -6.30 7.40 -13.80
C CYS A 11 -7.10 7.53 -12.49
N TYR A 12 -8.43 7.62 -12.54
CA TYR A 12 -9.28 7.75 -11.35
C TYR A 12 -9.68 6.41 -10.70
N ARG A 13 -9.24 5.29 -11.27
CA ARG A 13 -9.42 3.97 -10.65
C ARG A 13 -8.39 3.70 -9.57
N THR A 14 -7.25 4.37 -9.52
CA THR A 14 -6.19 4.07 -8.53
C THR A 14 -6.00 5.21 -7.54
N VAL A 15 -5.79 4.87 -6.27
CA VAL A 15 -5.54 5.80 -5.17
C VAL A 15 -4.20 5.44 -4.53
N LEU A 16 -3.40 6.45 -4.22
CA LEU A 16 -2.21 6.29 -3.39
C LEU A 16 -2.64 6.15 -1.93
N VAL A 17 -2.20 5.08 -1.29
CA VAL A 17 -2.51 4.79 0.10
C VAL A 17 -1.23 4.52 0.86
N GLN A 18 -1.17 5.08 2.06
CA GLN A 18 -0.10 4.83 3.01
C GLN A 18 -0.45 3.59 3.83
N MET A 19 0.38 2.57 3.71
CA MET A 19 0.32 1.35 4.52
C MET A 19 1.13 1.60 5.79
N VAL A 20 0.57 1.23 6.94
CA VAL A 20 1.21 1.39 8.25
C VAL A 20 1.50 0.00 8.80
N SER A 21 2.71 -0.19 9.34
CA SER A 21 3.10 -1.42 10.03
C SER A 21 2.17 -1.71 11.21
N ALA A 22 1.68 -2.95 11.29
CA ALA A 22 0.87 -3.41 12.41
C ALA A 22 1.67 -3.59 13.71
N ALA A 23 3.00 -3.65 13.62
CA ALA A 23 3.89 -3.82 14.77
C ALA A 23 4.11 -2.52 15.56
N GLY A 24 3.43 -1.41 15.22
CA GLY A 24 3.55 -0.13 15.92
C GLY A 24 4.92 0.54 15.77
N THR A 25 5.76 0.06 14.85
CA THR A 25 7.14 0.55 14.63
C THR A 25 7.22 1.92 13.97
N GLY A 26 6.09 2.50 13.55
CA GLY A 26 6.03 3.73 12.78
C GLY A 26 6.45 3.56 11.30
N TYR A 27 6.86 2.37 10.86
CA TYR A 27 7.19 2.11 9.46
C TYR A 27 5.93 2.24 8.58
N CYS A 28 6.00 3.14 7.60
CA CYS A 28 4.92 3.37 6.65
C CYS A 28 5.47 3.33 5.22
N PHE A 29 4.71 2.78 4.28
CA PHE A 29 5.07 2.80 2.86
C PHE A 29 3.88 3.13 1.97
N ASN A 30 4.15 3.85 0.88
CA ASN A 30 3.11 4.23 -0.08
C ASN A 30 2.92 3.12 -1.12
N THR A 31 1.67 2.83 -1.47
CA THR A 31 1.33 1.90 -2.54
C THR A 31 0.09 2.39 -3.30
N LYS A 32 -0.04 1.95 -4.55
CA LYS A 32 -1.24 2.22 -5.37
C LYS A 32 -2.21 1.07 -5.20
N ARG A 33 -3.48 1.37 -4.94
CA ARG A 33 -4.58 0.38 -4.96
C ARG A 33 -5.77 0.89 -5.77
N ASN A 34 -6.61 -0.04 -6.24
CA ASN A 34 -7.85 0.34 -6.91
C ASN A 34 -8.85 0.91 -5.90
N ARG A 35 -9.52 2.02 -6.25
CA ARG A 35 -10.45 2.78 -5.41
C ARG A 35 -11.64 1.95 -4.95
N LEU A 36 -12.17 1.10 -5.81
CA LEU A 36 -13.35 0.28 -5.54
C LEU A 36 -13.05 -1.04 -4.83
N ARG A 37 -11.77 -1.34 -4.53
CA ARG A 37 -11.40 -2.53 -3.77
C ARG A 37 -11.35 -2.25 -2.28
N GLU A 38 -11.55 -3.31 -1.51
CA GLU A 38 -11.47 -3.32 -0.04
C GLU A 38 -10.09 -2.87 0.48
N LYS A 39 -10.01 -2.65 1.79
CA LYS A 39 -8.79 -2.17 2.45
C LYS A 39 -7.67 -3.19 2.25
N LEU A 40 -6.55 -2.72 1.72
CA LEU A 40 -5.41 -3.56 1.46
C LEU A 40 -4.75 -3.96 2.78
N VAL A 41 -4.54 -5.26 2.99
CA VAL A 41 -3.77 -5.83 4.09
C VAL A 41 -2.62 -6.61 3.48
N LEU A 42 -1.38 -6.17 3.71
CA LEU A 42 -0.18 -6.80 3.17
C LEU A 42 0.73 -7.24 4.31
N ARG A 43 1.33 -8.43 4.16
CA ARG A 43 2.44 -8.88 4.99
C ARG A 43 3.75 -8.49 4.32
N LYS A 44 4.28 -7.32 4.68
CA LYS A 44 5.58 -6.83 4.24
C LYS A 44 6.55 -6.88 5.41
N ASN A 45 7.82 -7.20 5.14
CA ASN A 45 8.85 -7.20 6.17
C ASN A 45 9.13 -5.76 6.62
N ASP A 46 8.91 -5.49 7.91
CA ASP A 46 9.23 -4.20 8.52
C ASP A 46 10.71 -4.19 8.92
N PRO A 47 11.58 -3.41 8.25
CA PRO A 47 13.01 -3.39 8.57
C PRO A 47 13.29 -2.84 9.98
N LEU A 48 12.39 -2.02 10.52
CA LEU A 48 12.48 -1.50 11.90
C LEU A 48 12.20 -2.56 12.97
N GLY A 49 11.40 -3.59 12.66
CA GLY A 49 11.08 -4.67 13.61
C GLY A 49 12.27 -5.60 13.88
N LYS A 50 13.28 -5.63 12.99
CA LYS A 50 14.50 -6.42 13.17
C LYS A 50 15.65 -5.65 13.83
N LEU A 51 15.53 -4.33 13.97
CA LEU A 51 16.59 -3.44 14.45
C LEU A 51 16.61 -3.25 15.97
N GLN A 52 15.74 -3.92 16.73
CA GLN A 52 15.70 -3.86 18.20
C GLN A 52 16.21 -5.15 18.85
N THR A 53 17.48 -5.48 18.67
CA THR A 53 18.19 -6.36 19.61
C THR A 53 19.69 -6.04 19.63
N ILE A 54 20.03 -4.85 20.12
CA ILE A 54 21.31 -4.59 20.80
C ILE A 54 21.04 -3.59 21.91
N SER A 55 20.41 -4.07 22.97
CA SER A 55 20.36 -3.41 24.26
C SER A 55 20.33 -4.49 25.35
N ALA A 56 21.53 -4.98 25.68
CA ALA A 56 22.00 -5.47 26.98
C ALA A 56 23.43 -5.98 26.80
#